data_AF-A0A8H4R594-F1
#
_entry.id   AF-A0A8H4R594-F1
#
_cell.length_a   1.000
_cell.length_b   1.000
_cell.length_c   1.000
_cell.angle_alpha   90.00
_cell.angle_beta   90.00
_cell.angle_gamma   90.00
#
_symmetry.space_group_name_H-M   'P 1'
#
loop_
_entity.id
_entity.type
_entity.pdbx_description
1 polymer ?
#
loop_
_entity_poly.entity_id
_entity_poly.type
_entity_poly.pdbx_seq_one_letter_code
_entity_poly.pdbx_strand_id
1 'polypeptide(L)'
;MSFAARTLSRRIAARAPSRLQAAKPRSFATAATESIAEKPNFQHYLKEDQALTHHAAEASDLWRKISFYVCVPAIAVCVAWVYNAEAEHAAHIEHIKHENGGELPETPLYDHMNRRSKPFPWGPNSLFFNPHVNKNMADE
;
A
#
# COMPACT_ATOMS: atom_id res chain seq x y z
N MET A 1 -56.14 61.89 67.74
CA MET A 1 -56.72 61.00 66.71
C MET A 1 -56.41 61.59 65.34
N SER A 2 -55.62 60.91 64.51
CA SER A 2 -55.85 60.88 63.05
C SER A 2 -54.81 59.94 62.42
N PHE A 3 -55.30 58.92 61.74
CA PHE A 3 -54.52 57.92 61.02
C PHE A 3 -54.13 58.46 59.65
N ALA A 4 -52.89 58.23 59.20
CA ALA A 4 -52.48 58.45 57.81
C ALA A 4 -51.94 57.14 57.22
N ALA A 5 -52.59 56.72 56.13
CA ALA A 5 -52.50 55.42 55.49
C ALA A 5 -51.14 55.17 54.82
N ARG A 6 -50.60 53.94 54.94
CA ARG A 6 -49.45 53.47 54.17
C ARG A 6 -49.93 52.92 52.83
N THR A 7 -49.68 53.63 51.75
CA THR A 7 -49.82 53.11 50.38
C THR A 7 -48.61 52.24 50.03
N LEU A 8 -48.83 50.92 49.90
CA LEU A 8 -47.84 49.98 49.36
C LEU A 8 -47.87 50.02 47.83
N SER A 9 -46.83 50.60 47.23
CA SER A 9 -46.63 50.58 45.78
C SER A 9 -45.99 49.25 45.37
N ARG A 10 -46.75 48.39 44.67
CA ARG A 10 -46.29 47.08 44.19
C ARG A 10 -45.55 47.27 42.87
N ARG A 11 -44.22 47.22 42.88
CA ARG A 11 -43.40 47.24 41.65
C ARG A 11 -43.52 45.90 40.94
N ILE A 12 -44.02 45.91 39.70
CA ILE A 12 -43.99 44.77 38.79
C ILE A 12 -42.59 44.76 38.14
N ALA A 13 -41.82 43.69 38.37
CA ALA A 13 -40.53 43.50 37.71
C ALA A 13 -40.76 43.03 36.27
N ALA A 14 -40.41 43.86 35.28
CA ALA A 14 -40.41 43.47 33.87
C ALA A 14 -39.23 42.52 33.61
N ARG A 15 -39.51 41.28 33.22
CA ARG A 15 -38.51 40.28 32.82
C ARG A 15 -37.98 40.64 31.43
N ALA A 16 -36.70 40.97 31.34
CA ALA A 16 -36.04 41.27 30.06
C ALA A 16 -36.04 40.03 29.15
N PRO A 17 -36.24 40.18 27.82
CA PRO A 17 -36.16 39.07 26.89
C PRO A 17 -34.71 38.60 26.78
N SER A 18 -34.48 37.31 27.00
CA SER A 18 -33.22 36.64 26.68
C SER A 18 -32.95 36.78 25.19
N ARG A 19 -31.90 37.54 24.82
CA ARG A 19 -31.40 37.59 23.44
C ARG A 19 -31.02 36.17 23.00
N LEU A 20 -31.77 35.61 22.05
CA LEU A 20 -31.34 34.41 21.32
C LEU A 20 -30.05 34.77 20.58
N GLN A 21 -28.91 34.21 21.02
CA GLN A 21 -27.67 34.32 20.28
C GLN A 21 -27.82 33.51 18.99
N ALA A 22 -27.62 34.15 17.85
CA ALA A 22 -27.64 33.48 16.55
C ALA A 22 -26.51 32.42 16.49
N ALA A 23 -26.84 31.22 16.02
CA ALA A 23 -25.87 30.15 15.85
C ALA A 23 -24.81 30.54 14.81
N LYS A 24 -23.53 30.46 15.19
CA LYS A 24 -22.41 30.80 14.31
C LYS A 24 -22.35 29.78 13.15
N PRO A 25 -22.41 30.21 11.88
CA PRO A 25 -22.38 29.28 10.75
C PRO A 25 -21.05 28.52 10.73
N ARG A 26 -21.11 27.20 10.48
CA ARG A 26 -19.92 26.36 10.25
C ARG A 26 -19.40 26.69 8.85
N SER A 27 -18.36 27.53 8.76
CA SER A 27 -17.67 27.81 7.50
C SER A 27 -16.73 26.66 7.16
N PHE A 28 -16.57 26.40 5.85
CA PHE A 28 -15.57 25.46 5.33
C PHE A 28 -14.16 25.95 5.68
N ALA A 29 -13.29 25.06 6.14
CA ALA A 29 -11.94 25.36 6.62
C ALA A 29 -10.99 25.92 5.53
N THR A 30 -11.42 25.93 4.27
CA THR A 30 -10.66 26.45 3.14
C THR A 30 -10.59 27.99 3.11
N ALA A 31 -11.49 28.67 3.84
CA ALA A 31 -11.40 30.11 4.08
C ALA A 31 -10.67 30.38 5.41
N ALA A 32 -9.44 29.87 5.56
CA ALA A 32 -8.59 30.26 6.66
C ALA A 32 -8.18 31.73 6.45
N THR A 33 -8.91 32.63 7.11
CA THR A 33 -8.58 34.05 7.20
C THR A 33 -7.15 34.22 7.72
N GLU A 34 -6.47 35.28 7.31
CA GLU A 34 -5.11 35.68 7.72
C GLU A 34 -4.84 35.52 9.24
N SER A 35 -5.89 35.64 10.07
CA SER A 35 -5.86 35.41 11.52
C SER A 35 -5.64 33.95 12.00
N ILE A 36 -5.89 32.94 11.17
CA ILE A 36 -5.51 31.53 11.43
C ILE A 36 -4.08 31.31 10.94
N ALA A 37 -3.70 31.97 9.84
CA ALA A 37 -2.34 31.93 9.31
C ALA A 37 -1.32 32.49 10.30
N GLU A 38 -1.66 33.55 11.05
CA GLU A 38 -0.77 34.16 12.05
C GLU A 38 -0.64 33.35 13.36
N LYS A 39 -1.43 32.30 13.57
CA LYS A 39 -1.33 31.51 14.81
C LYS A 39 0.03 30.80 14.87
N PRO A 40 0.75 30.86 16.01
CA PRO A 40 2.10 30.30 16.12
C PRO A 40 2.16 28.80 15.81
N ASN A 41 1.12 28.04 16.20
CA ASN A 41 1.03 26.61 15.93
C ASN A 41 0.85 26.30 14.44
N PHE A 42 0.12 27.16 13.71
CA PHE A 42 -0.09 26.98 12.28
C PHE A 42 1.17 27.33 11.48
N GLN A 43 1.87 28.41 11.88
CA GLN A 43 3.19 28.75 11.33
C GLN A 43 4.23 27.66 11.57
N HIS A 44 4.20 26.99 12.73
CA HIS A 44 5.05 25.84 13.01
C HIS A 44 4.79 24.68 12.04
N TYR A 45 3.51 24.31 11.89
CA TYR A 45 3.11 23.25 10.97
C TYR A 45 3.54 23.54 9.52
N LEU A 46 3.35 24.77 9.03
CA LEU A 46 3.79 25.15 7.68
C LEU A 46 5.30 25.02 7.49
N LYS A 47 6.09 25.37 8.51
CA LYS A 47 7.56 25.21 8.46
C LYS A 47 7.96 23.73 8.42
N GLU A 48 7.30 22.89 9.20
CA GLU A 48 7.53 21.45 9.19
C GLU A 48 7.16 20.82 7.85
N ASP A 49 6.02 21.20 7.26
CA ASP A 49 5.59 20.74 5.95
C ASP A 49 6.57 21.16 4.84
N GLN A 50 7.06 22.41 4.88
CA GLN A 50 8.10 22.88 3.97
C GLN A 50 9.43 22.11 4.16
N ALA A 51 9.82 21.82 5.39
CA ALA A 51 11.01 21.03 5.67
C ALA A 51 10.86 19.58 5.18
N LEU A 52 9.69 18.98 5.38
CA LEU A 52 9.36 17.63 4.91
C LEU A 52 9.35 17.54 3.39
N THR A 53 8.74 18.51 2.70
CA THR A 53 8.69 18.54 1.25
C THR A 53 10.09 18.71 0.65
N HIS A 54 10.93 19.57 1.23
CA HIS A 54 12.33 19.71 0.81
C HIS A 54 13.12 18.40 1.01
N HIS A 55 13.04 17.81 2.19
CA HIS A 55 13.72 16.54 2.48
C HIS A 55 13.21 15.39 1.59
N ALA A 56 11.91 15.33 1.31
CA ALA A 56 11.33 14.34 0.41
C ALA A 56 11.85 14.49 -1.02
N ALA A 57 12.02 15.72 -1.51
CA ALA A 57 12.61 15.99 -2.82
C ALA A 57 14.05 15.45 -2.89
N GLU A 58 14.89 15.77 -1.91
CA GLU A 58 16.28 15.29 -1.84
C GLU A 58 16.37 13.76 -1.72
N ALA A 59 15.53 13.16 -0.86
CA ALA A 59 15.47 11.73 -0.69
C ALA A 59 15.03 11.01 -1.98
N SER A 60 14.01 11.55 -2.67
CA SER A 60 13.54 10.98 -3.93
C SER A 60 14.62 11.03 -5.02
N ASP A 61 15.39 12.12 -5.08
CA ASP A 61 16.49 12.27 -6.01
C ASP A 61 17.65 11.34 -5.69
N LEU A 62 17.95 11.13 -4.41
CA LEU A 62 18.95 10.15 -3.97
C LEU A 62 18.56 8.74 -4.41
N TRP A 63 17.32 8.31 -4.12
CA TRP A 63 16.84 6.97 -4.48
C TRP A 63 16.79 6.76 -5.99
N ARG A 64 16.37 7.78 -6.75
CA ARG A 64 16.43 7.75 -8.22
C ARG A 64 17.84 7.46 -8.72
N LYS A 65 18.85 8.14 -8.16
CA LYS A 65 20.26 7.91 -8.52
C LYS A 65 20.72 6.51 -8.14
N ILE A 66 20.39 6.02 -6.95
CA ILE A 66 20.74 4.65 -6.54
C ILE A 66 20.11 3.62 -7.50
N SER A 67 18.84 3.78 -7.84
CA SER A 67 18.16 2.87 -8.78
C SER A 67 18.86 2.83 -10.14
N PHE A 68 19.23 3.98 -10.71
CA PHE A 68 19.88 4.01 -12.03
C PHE A 68 21.36 3.66 -12.02
N TYR A 69 22.12 4.10 -11.02
CA TYR A 69 23.58 3.94 -11.01
C TYR A 69 24.05 2.69 -10.28
N VAL A 70 23.21 2.06 -9.45
CA VAL A 70 23.56 0.85 -8.71
C VAL A 70 22.68 -0.31 -9.15
N CYS A 71 21.36 -0.18 -9.07
CA CYS A 71 20.48 -1.31 -9.34
C CYS A 71 20.50 -1.73 -10.81
N VAL A 72 20.47 -0.79 -11.77
CA VAL A 72 20.50 -1.13 -13.20
C VAL A 72 21.81 -1.86 -13.58
N PRO A 73 23.02 -1.38 -13.23
CA PRO A 73 24.24 -2.15 -13.49
C PRO A 73 24.27 -3.51 -12.81
N ALA A 74 23.81 -3.59 -11.55
CA ALA A 74 23.75 -4.87 -10.84
C ALA A 74 22.83 -5.87 -11.54
N ILE A 75 21.65 -5.44 -11.99
CA ILE A 75 20.72 -6.26 -12.76
C ILE A 75 21.37 -6.70 -14.08
N ALA A 76 22.08 -5.82 -14.79
CA ALA A 76 22.74 -6.17 -16.04
C ALA A 76 23.77 -7.31 -15.85
N VAL A 77 24.57 -7.25 -14.77
CA VAL A 77 25.52 -8.32 -14.42
C VAL A 77 24.78 -9.62 -14.08
N CYS A 78 23.72 -9.54 -13.28
CA CYS A 78 22.91 -10.72 -12.94
C CYS A 78 22.27 -11.35 -14.18
N VAL A 79 21.75 -10.55 -15.11
CA VAL A 79 21.17 -11.05 -16.37
C VAL A 79 22.22 -11.79 -17.20
N ALA A 80 23.43 -11.23 -17.34
CA ALA A 80 24.50 -11.90 -18.07
C ALA A 80 24.89 -13.24 -17.41
N TRP A 81 24.96 -13.29 -16.08
CA TRP A 81 25.27 -14.52 -15.36
C TRP A 81 24.16 -15.57 -15.50
N VAL A 82 22.89 -15.19 -15.29
CA VAL A 82 21.75 -16.12 -15.43
C VAL A 82 21.62 -16.61 -16.87
N TYR A 83 21.89 -15.76 -17.87
CA TYR A 83 21.88 -16.18 -19.28
C TYR A 83 22.89 -17.31 -19.54
N ASN A 84 24.10 -17.21 -19.00
CA ASN A 84 25.10 -18.27 -19.15
C ASN A 84 24.67 -19.57 -18.46
N ALA A 85 24.15 -19.46 -17.23
CA ALA A 85 23.63 -20.63 -16.51
C ALA A 85 22.47 -21.31 -17.26
N GLU A 86 21.56 -20.52 -17.83
CA GLU A 86 20.43 -21.04 -18.62
C GLU A 86 20.92 -21.71 -19.92
N ALA A 87 21.94 -21.16 -20.58
CA ALA A 87 22.56 -21.79 -21.74
C ALA A 87 23.21 -23.14 -21.38
N GLU A 88 23.88 -23.23 -20.23
CA GLU A 88 24.41 -24.50 -19.71
C GLU A 88 23.29 -25.51 -19.40
N HIS A 89 22.18 -25.06 -18.80
CA HIS A 89 21.01 -25.90 -18.57
C HIS A 89 20.38 -26.42 -19.87
N ALA A 90 20.24 -25.56 -20.88
CA ALA A 90 19.72 -25.95 -22.19
C ALA A 90 20.62 -27.00 -22.84
N ALA A 91 21.94 -26.79 -22.85
CA ALA A 91 22.90 -27.75 -23.39
C ALA A 91 22.89 -29.09 -22.63
N HIS A 92 22.76 -29.06 -21.31
CA HIS A 92 22.65 -30.27 -20.49
C HIS A 92 21.38 -31.08 -20.82
N ILE A 93 20.25 -30.41 -21.00
CA ILE A 93 18.99 -31.05 -21.40
C ILE A 93 19.12 -31.69 -22.79
N GLU A 94 19.75 -31.01 -23.74
CA GLU A 94 20.02 -31.55 -25.08
C GLU A 94 20.95 -32.77 -25.04
N HIS A 95 21.98 -32.74 -24.21
CA HIS A 95 22.89 -33.87 -24.01
C HIS A 95 22.13 -35.10 -23.47
N ILE A 96 21.33 -34.93 -22.42
CA ILE A 96 20.50 -36.00 -21.86
C ILE A 96 19.56 -36.58 -22.92
N LYS A 97 18.92 -35.73 -23.74
CA LYS A 97 18.06 -36.22 -24.83
C LYS A 97 18.86 -37.05 -25.83
N HIS A 98 20.04 -36.59 -26.23
CA HIS A 98 20.89 -37.29 -27.19
C HIS A 98 21.33 -38.66 -26.65
N GLU A 99 21.71 -38.76 -25.37
CA GLU A 99 22.07 -40.02 -24.73
C GLU A 99 20.90 -41.01 -24.61
N ASN A 100 19.67 -40.52 -24.53
CA ASN A 100 18.46 -41.32 -24.36
C ASN A 100 17.66 -41.49 -25.66
N GLY A 101 18.31 -41.42 -26.82
CA GLY A 101 17.68 -41.73 -28.11
C GLY A 101 16.77 -40.62 -28.69
N GLY A 102 16.94 -39.38 -28.23
CA GLY A 102 16.22 -38.20 -28.70
C GLY A 102 15.08 -37.75 -27.78
N GLU A 103 14.75 -38.53 -26.75
CA GLU A 103 13.71 -38.21 -25.77
C GLU A 103 14.29 -38.03 -24.37
N LEU A 104 13.57 -37.30 -23.52
CA LEU A 104 13.98 -37.17 -22.12
C LEU A 104 13.69 -38.48 -21.38
N PRO A 105 14.58 -38.92 -20.47
CA PRO A 105 14.36 -40.12 -19.68
C PRO A 105 13.09 -39.97 -18.85
N GLU A 106 12.35 -41.07 -18.71
CA GLU A 106 11.15 -41.10 -17.87
C GLU A 106 11.49 -40.68 -16.43
N THR A 107 10.63 -39.85 -15.83
CA THR A 107 10.85 -39.38 -14.47
C THR A 107 10.69 -40.56 -13.48
N PRO A 108 11.65 -40.78 -12.56
CA PRO A 108 11.55 -41.87 -11.59
C PRO A 108 10.24 -41.83 -10.78
N LEU A 109 9.58 -42.98 -10.67
CA LEU A 109 8.29 -43.12 -9.99
C LEU A 109 8.47 -43.57 -8.54
N TYR A 110 8.91 -42.64 -7.69
CA TYR A 110 8.92 -42.89 -6.26
C TYR A 110 7.53 -42.64 -5.65
N ASP A 111 7.12 -43.46 -4.69
CA ASP A 111 5.79 -43.39 -4.03
C ASP A 111 5.45 -42.03 -3.40
N HIS A 112 6.46 -41.23 -3.08
CA HIS A 112 6.30 -39.90 -2.50
C HIS A 112 6.18 -38.80 -3.56
N MET A 113 6.56 -39.06 -4.81
CA MET A 113 6.42 -38.12 -5.92
C MET A 113 5.00 -38.15 -6.48
N ASN A 114 4.51 -36.99 -6.93
CA ASN A 114 3.18 -36.83 -7.53
C ASN A 114 1.98 -37.38 -6.73
N ARG A 115 2.16 -37.73 -5.45
CA ARG A 115 1.09 -38.21 -4.58
C ARG A 115 -0.06 -37.22 -4.51
N ARG A 116 -1.28 -37.73 -4.67
CA ARG A 116 -2.54 -36.97 -4.52
C ARG A 116 -3.43 -37.64 -3.47
N SER A 117 -3.73 -36.91 -2.39
CA SER A 117 -4.74 -37.35 -1.41
C SER A 117 -6.16 -36.96 -1.80
N LYS A 118 -6.30 -35.87 -2.57
CA LYS A 118 -7.57 -35.36 -3.12
C LYS A 118 -7.32 -34.83 -4.54
N PRO A 119 -8.27 -34.96 -5.46
CA PRO A 119 -8.13 -34.43 -6.82
C PRO A 119 -8.19 -32.90 -6.83
N PHE A 120 -7.56 -32.27 -7.83
CA PHE A 120 -7.73 -30.84 -8.06
C PHE A 120 -9.09 -30.56 -8.73
N PRO A 121 -9.65 -29.35 -8.54
CA PRO A 121 -10.99 -29.03 -9.07
C PRO A 121 -11.03 -28.73 -10.59
N TRP A 122 -9.88 -28.62 -11.27
CA TRP A 122 -9.80 -28.30 -12.71
C TRP A 122 -9.21 -29.43 -13.58
N GLY A 123 -8.70 -30.50 -12.98
CA GLY A 123 -8.08 -31.60 -13.74
C GLY A 123 -7.02 -32.35 -12.93
N PRO A 124 -6.37 -33.36 -13.52
CA PRO A 124 -5.39 -34.21 -12.83
C PRO A 124 -4.03 -33.51 -12.60
N ASN A 125 -3.66 -32.59 -13.47
CA ASN A 125 -2.36 -31.91 -13.46
C ASN A 125 -2.38 -30.61 -12.64
N SER A 126 -1.20 -30.16 -12.22
CA SER A 126 -1.02 -28.90 -11.49
C SER A 126 -1.33 -27.68 -12.37
N LEU A 127 -1.51 -26.51 -11.73
CA LEU A 127 -1.82 -25.26 -12.44
C LEU A 127 -0.71 -24.82 -13.42
N PHE A 128 0.55 -25.03 -13.04
CA PHE A 128 1.74 -24.75 -13.86
C PHE A 128 2.37 -26.04 -14.36
N PHE A 129 1.55 -26.91 -14.95
CA PHE A 129 2.01 -28.15 -15.55
C PHE A 129 2.72 -27.88 -16.89
N ASN A 130 3.92 -28.44 -17.06
CA ASN A 130 4.63 -28.43 -18.33
C ASN A 130 4.88 -29.88 -18.81
N PRO A 131 4.31 -30.29 -19.96
CA PRO A 131 4.43 -31.67 -20.46
C PRO A 131 5.85 -32.08 -20.82
N HIS A 132 6.78 -31.13 -21.02
CA HIS A 132 8.17 -31.44 -21.36
C HIS A 132 9.02 -31.83 -20.15
N VAL A 133 8.58 -31.50 -18.92
CA VAL A 133 9.38 -31.70 -17.70
C VAL A 133 8.60 -32.39 -16.59
N ASN A 134 7.28 -32.34 -16.62
CA ASN A 134 6.42 -32.96 -15.63
C ASN A 134 5.72 -34.17 -16.23
N LYS A 135 5.67 -35.26 -15.45
CA LYS A 135 4.87 -36.44 -15.80
C LYS A 135 3.39 -36.08 -15.86
N ASN A 136 2.72 -36.48 -16.94
CA ASN A 136 1.28 -36.36 -17.07
C ASN A 136 0.56 -37.32 -16.11
N MET A 137 -0.32 -36.79 -15.27
CA MET A 137 -1.10 -37.57 -14.30
C MET A 137 -2.46 -38.00 -14.85
N ALA A 138 -2.79 -37.69 -16.11
CA ALA A 138 -4.01 -38.15 -16.77
C ALA A 138 -3.92 -39.61 -17.27
N ASP A 139 -2.70 -40.10 -17.46
CA ASP A 139 -2.40 -41.43 -18.00
C ASP A 139 -2.17 -42.48 -16.89
N GLU A 140 -2.31 -42.10 -15.60
CA GLU A 140 -2.36 -42.98 -14.43
C GLU A 140 -3.81 -43.32 -14.06
#